data_AF-A0AA87M1Z1-F1
#
_entry.id   AF-A0AA87M1Z1-F1
#
_cell.length_a   1.000
_cell.length_b   1.000
_cell.length_c   1.000
_cell.angle_alpha   90.00
_cell.angle_beta   90.00
_cell.angle_gamma   90.00
#
_symmetry.space_group_name_H-M   'P 1'
#
loop_
_entity.id
_entity.type
_entity.pdbx_description
1 polymer ?
#
loop_
_entity_poly.entity_id
_entity_poly.type
_entity_poly.pdbx_seq_one_letter_code
_entity_poly.pdbx_strand_id
1 'polypeptide(L)'
;MKNRPARTIMAAAKSTLAALLAVCVTLACLLTAAEAQERPRKTLLDILFGRSEPDIPDQSYDRPAPRRSTQPRKRVAPPPKPRQVVVQPDTPPPAEKLSDAKTILVVGDFLASGLGDGLADAFSTSPGVVVQTRGTVASGLVRQDYYNWPQQLPTMLDQLKPAVVVVMIGANDRQQIIGNGLNEKYGTDPWFLAYEERVQQFAKLVTNRHIPLIWVGLPAFGSDQLTEGAVKLNQLYQSQVASVGGEFIDIWDGFTDQNGEFIVTGSDINGQQVRLRTADGVNLTAAGKRKVAFYVEKPVRRLLGDQASPDITRLDTGNPLAPEQANLPATETEKITRTQPMSISDPNLDGGSQLLGGTPAPAPATPSPRDLLVEKGQMAPAPTGRVDDYRLPGTAPPTTATP
;
A
#
# COMPACT_ATOMS: atom_id res chain seq x y z
N MET A 1 68.14 -2.48 -56.67
CA MET A 1 68.43 -3.47 -55.60
C MET A 1 67.39 -3.27 -54.50
N LYS A 2 66.47 -4.22 -54.24
CA LYS A 2 66.51 -5.24 -53.16
C LYS A 2 66.85 -4.61 -51.78
N ASN A 3 66.21 -4.87 -50.65
CA ASN A 3 65.00 -5.59 -50.25
C ASN A 3 64.84 -5.37 -48.72
N ARG A 4 63.59 -5.23 -48.23
CA ARG A 4 63.03 -5.69 -46.93
C ARG A 4 63.65 -5.22 -45.58
N PRO A 5 62.78 -4.71 -44.69
CA PRO A 5 62.63 -5.32 -43.36
C PRO A 5 61.15 -5.45 -42.94
N ALA A 6 60.43 -6.44 -43.48
CA ALA A 6 59.08 -6.78 -43.03
C ALA A 6 59.01 -8.09 -42.22
N ARG A 7 60.14 -8.80 -42.04
CA ARG A 7 60.17 -10.11 -41.37
C ARG A 7 60.39 -10.05 -39.85
N THR A 8 60.94 -8.96 -39.32
CA THR A 8 61.35 -8.91 -37.91
C THR A 8 60.19 -8.57 -36.96
N ILE A 9 59.23 -7.75 -37.41
CA ILE A 9 58.10 -7.31 -36.58
C ILE A 9 57.03 -8.41 -36.45
N MET A 10 56.81 -9.22 -37.50
CA MET A 10 55.88 -10.36 -37.44
C MET A 10 56.39 -11.53 -36.58
N ALA A 11 57.71 -11.67 -36.40
CA ALA A 11 58.27 -12.75 -35.57
C ALA A 11 58.10 -12.45 -34.07
N ALA A 12 58.28 -11.19 -33.67
CA ALA A 12 58.09 -10.76 -32.28
C ALA A 12 56.61 -10.86 -31.84
N ALA A 13 55.66 -10.44 -32.70
CA ALA A 13 54.23 -10.52 -32.40
C ALA A 13 53.70 -11.96 -32.30
N LYS A 14 54.27 -12.91 -33.07
CA LYS A 14 53.91 -14.33 -32.99
C LYS A 14 54.47 -15.01 -31.73
N SER A 15 55.65 -14.59 -31.28
CA SER A 15 56.26 -15.07 -30.04
C SER A 15 55.47 -14.64 -28.80
N THR A 16 55.00 -13.38 -28.77
CA THR A 16 54.20 -12.88 -27.64
C THR A 16 52.79 -13.48 -27.61
N LEU A 17 52.15 -13.70 -28.76
CA LEU A 17 50.84 -14.34 -28.84
C LEU A 17 50.90 -15.83 -28.43
N ALA A 18 51.96 -16.56 -28.84
CA ALA A 18 52.17 -17.95 -28.47
C ALA A 18 52.45 -18.11 -26.96
N ALA A 19 53.20 -17.18 -26.36
CA ALA A 19 53.43 -17.16 -24.91
C ALA A 19 52.14 -16.89 -24.12
N LEU A 20 51.29 -15.98 -24.60
CA LEU A 20 50.01 -15.67 -23.93
C LEU A 20 48.99 -16.82 -24.06
N LEU A 21 48.96 -17.51 -25.20
CA LEU A 21 48.11 -18.70 -25.39
C LEU A 21 48.57 -19.88 -24.51
N ALA A 22 49.88 -20.07 -24.34
CA ALA A 22 50.44 -21.10 -23.47
C ALA A 22 50.15 -20.84 -21.98
N VAL A 23 50.10 -19.56 -21.55
CA VAL A 23 49.70 -19.19 -20.19
C VAL A 23 48.20 -19.40 -19.97
N CYS A 24 47.34 -19.11 -20.97
CA CYS A 24 45.91 -19.38 -20.86
C CYS A 24 45.56 -20.88 -20.83
N VAL A 25 46.29 -21.72 -21.58
CA VAL A 25 46.07 -23.18 -21.57
C VAL A 25 46.59 -23.82 -20.29
N THR A 26 47.72 -23.36 -19.74
CA THR A 26 48.21 -23.85 -18.44
C THR A 26 47.35 -23.41 -17.26
N LEU A 27 46.74 -22.21 -17.32
CA LEU A 27 45.79 -21.76 -16.30
C LEU A 27 44.44 -22.50 -16.40
N ALA A 28 43.99 -22.85 -17.61
CA ALA A 28 42.75 -23.63 -17.81
C ALA A 28 42.89 -25.12 -17.39
N CYS A 29 44.08 -25.71 -17.49
CA CYS A 29 44.34 -27.07 -17.02
C CYS A 29 44.55 -27.20 -15.50
N LEU A 30 44.70 -26.10 -14.76
CA LEU A 30 44.79 -26.10 -13.29
C LEU A 30 43.42 -25.99 -12.59
N LEU A 31 42.32 -25.85 -13.33
CA LEU A 31 40.97 -25.63 -12.80
C LEU A 31 40.05 -26.87 -12.83
N THR A 32 40.55 -28.05 -13.22
CA THR A 32 39.77 -29.31 -13.22
C THR A 32 40.46 -30.41 -12.42
N ALA A 33 40.36 -30.33 -11.09
CA ALA A 33 40.42 -31.46 -10.17
C ALA A 33 39.96 -31.00 -8.78
N ALA A 34 38.65 -30.87 -8.59
CA ALA A 34 38.02 -30.74 -7.28
C ALA A 34 37.19 -32.01 -7.03
N GLU A 35 37.86 -33.11 -6.69
CA GLU A 35 37.21 -34.23 -6.00
C GLU A 35 37.21 -33.90 -4.50
N ALA A 36 36.02 -33.75 -3.95
CA ALA A 36 35.79 -33.45 -2.54
C ALA A 36 36.07 -34.70 -1.69
N GLN A 37 37.21 -34.70 -0.98
CA GLN A 37 37.46 -35.62 0.13
C GLN A 37 37.02 -34.94 1.43
N GLU A 38 35.84 -35.30 1.95
CA GLU A 38 35.41 -34.95 3.30
C GLU A 38 36.35 -35.60 4.32
N ARG A 39 37.27 -34.82 4.88
CA ARG A 39 37.95 -35.14 6.13
C ARG A 39 37.30 -34.34 7.26
N PRO A 40 36.83 -34.97 8.35
CA PRO A 40 36.28 -34.24 9.48
C PRO A 40 37.39 -33.42 10.14
N ARG A 41 37.19 -32.10 10.23
CA ARG A 41 38.12 -31.18 10.90
C ARG A 41 38.03 -31.39 12.41
N LYS A 42 39.13 -31.86 13.02
CA LYS A 42 39.29 -31.91 14.48
C LYS A 42 39.40 -30.49 15.04
N THR A 43 38.71 -30.22 16.14
CA THR A 43 38.72 -28.90 16.78
C THR A 43 39.94 -28.72 17.68
N LEU A 44 40.30 -27.49 18.02
CA LEU A 44 41.42 -27.19 18.93
C LEU A 44 41.27 -27.87 20.30
N LEU A 45 40.04 -28.16 20.73
CA LEU A 45 39.74 -28.93 21.94
C LEU A 45 40.09 -30.43 21.81
N ASP A 46 39.95 -31.03 20.62
CA ASP A 46 40.32 -32.43 20.35
C ASP A 46 41.84 -32.65 20.35
N ILE A 47 42.62 -31.60 20.09
CA ILE A 47 44.09 -31.64 20.10
C ILE A 47 44.63 -31.45 21.54
N LEU A 48 43.92 -30.70 22.38
CA LEU A 48 44.35 -30.40 23.75
C LEU A 48 43.91 -31.43 24.81
N PHE A 49 42.77 -32.11 24.61
CA PHE A 49 42.18 -33.03 25.58
C PHE A 49 41.91 -34.42 25.00
N GLY A 50 42.90 -34.98 24.31
CA GLY A 50 42.82 -36.27 23.62
C GLY A 50 42.06 -37.35 24.41
N ARG A 51 40.94 -37.81 23.86
CA ARG A 51 40.25 -39.01 24.33
C ARG A 51 40.92 -40.24 23.71
N SER A 52 41.50 -41.08 24.55
CA SER A 52 41.83 -42.46 24.21
C SER A 52 40.55 -43.26 24.06
N GLU A 53 40.32 -43.81 22.87
CA GLU A 53 39.32 -44.85 22.65
C GLU A 53 39.92 -46.20 23.12
N PRO A 54 39.24 -47.00 23.96
CA PRO A 54 39.73 -48.32 24.34
C PRO A 54 39.47 -49.36 23.23
N ASP A 55 40.49 -50.17 22.93
CA ASP A 55 40.38 -51.38 22.12
C ASP A 55 39.42 -52.38 22.78
N ILE A 56 38.38 -52.80 22.06
CA ILE A 56 37.50 -53.91 22.44
C ILE A 56 37.72 -55.04 21.42
N PRO A 57 38.04 -56.29 21.85
CA PRO A 57 38.32 -57.39 20.93
C PRO A 57 37.07 -57.90 20.20
N ASP A 58 37.28 -58.37 18.98
CA ASP A 58 36.31 -59.08 18.13
C ASP A 58 35.61 -60.22 18.88
N GLN A 59 34.28 -60.11 19.03
CA GLN A 59 33.43 -61.23 19.40
C GLN A 59 32.30 -61.36 18.38
N SER A 60 32.40 -62.39 17.57
CA SER A 60 31.39 -62.84 16.61
C SER A 60 30.15 -63.38 17.33
N TYR A 61 29.02 -62.71 17.20
CA TYR A 61 27.70 -63.30 17.41
C TYR A 61 26.70 -62.84 16.34
N ASP A 62 25.81 -63.77 16.02
CA ASP A 62 24.90 -63.85 14.88
C ASP A 62 24.30 -62.55 14.35
N ARG A 63 24.39 -62.41 13.03
CA ARG A 63 23.76 -61.36 12.24
C ARG A 63 22.25 -61.63 12.17
N PRO A 64 21.37 -60.80 12.78
CA PRO A 64 19.94 -60.90 12.50
C PRO A 64 19.69 -60.50 11.05
N ALA A 65 18.80 -61.24 10.37
CA ALA A 65 18.39 -60.96 8.99
C ALA A 65 18.01 -59.48 8.79
N PRO A 66 18.25 -58.89 7.60
CA PRO A 66 18.01 -57.46 7.37
C PRO A 66 16.53 -57.15 7.61
N ARG A 67 16.26 -56.33 8.64
CA ARG A 67 14.96 -55.70 8.82
C ARG A 67 14.67 -54.87 7.58
N ARG A 68 13.64 -55.27 6.84
CA ARG A 68 13.02 -54.48 5.78
C ARG A 68 12.72 -53.09 6.35
N SER A 69 13.43 -52.08 5.86
CA SER A 69 13.06 -50.68 6.07
C SER A 69 11.65 -50.50 5.54
N THR A 70 10.67 -50.41 6.45
CA THR A 70 9.37 -49.87 6.11
C THR A 70 9.57 -48.36 6.01
N GLN A 71 9.64 -47.86 4.78
CA GLN A 71 9.57 -46.43 4.53
C GLN A 71 8.36 -45.86 5.27
N PRO A 72 8.48 -44.74 5.99
CA PRO A 72 7.31 -44.07 6.54
C PRO A 72 6.38 -43.74 5.36
N ARG A 73 5.20 -44.35 5.35
CA ARG A 73 4.14 -44.03 4.39
C ARG A 73 3.90 -42.52 4.47
N LYS A 74 4.21 -41.80 3.39
CA LYS A 74 3.77 -40.41 3.18
C LYS A 74 2.29 -40.35 3.52
N ARG A 75 1.95 -39.72 4.64
CA ARG A 75 0.56 -39.37 4.94
C ARG A 75 0.19 -38.31 3.91
N VAL A 76 -0.60 -38.72 2.92
CA VAL A 76 -1.16 -37.82 1.91
C VAL A 76 -1.97 -36.78 2.67
N ALA A 77 -1.57 -35.51 2.61
CA ALA A 77 -2.36 -34.42 3.13
C ALA A 77 -3.73 -34.44 2.42
N PRO A 78 -4.85 -34.23 3.14
CA PRO A 78 -6.15 -34.11 2.49
C PRO A 78 -6.07 -33.01 1.42
N PRO A 79 -6.75 -33.20 0.27
CA PRO A 79 -6.73 -32.22 -0.81
C PRO A 79 -7.17 -30.85 -0.25
N PRO A 80 -6.54 -29.75 -0.66
CA PRO A 80 -6.97 -28.43 -0.25
C PRO A 80 -8.45 -28.29 -0.60
N LYS A 81 -9.28 -27.87 0.37
CA LYS A 81 -10.67 -27.52 0.10
C LYS A 81 -10.67 -26.54 -1.08
N PRO A 82 -11.57 -26.70 -2.07
CA PRO A 82 -11.62 -25.80 -3.21
C PRO A 82 -11.70 -24.38 -2.68
N ARG A 83 -10.66 -23.59 -2.97
CA ARG A 83 -10.62 -22.16 -2.67
C ARG A 83 -11.83 -21.60 -3.39
N GLN A 84 -12.83 -21.12 -2.64
CA GLN A 84 -13.92 -20.37 -3.22
C GLN A 84 -13.27 -19.24 -4.00
N VAL A 85 -13.34 -19.34 -5.33
CA VAL A 85 -12.95 -18.26 -6.21
C VAL A 85 -14.01 -17.20 -5.96
N VAL A 86 -13.72 -16.29 -5.04
CA VAL A 86 -14.43 -15.02 -4.98
C VAL A 86 -14.13 -14.40 -6.34
N VAL A 87 -15.11 -14.45 -7.24
CA VAL A 87 -15.04 -13.79 -8.52
C VAL A 87 -14.90 -12.30 -8.18
N GLN A 88 -13.68 -11.79 -8.27
CA GLN A 88 -13.44 -10.36 -8.21
C GLN A 88 -14.23 -9.77 -9.37
N PRO A 89 -15.11 -8.77 -9.13
CA PRO A 89 -15.72 -8.03 -10.23
C PRO A 89 -14.60 -7.55 -11.16
N ASP A 90 -14.78 -7.72 -12.47
CA ASP A 90 -13.81 -7.26 -13.45
C ASP A 90 -13.50 -5.78 -13.18
N THR A 91 -12.23 -5.47 -12.88
CA THR A 91 -11.80 -4.10 -12.69
C THR A 91 -12.11 -3.34 -13.97
N PRO A 92 -12.89 -2.23 -13.92
CA PRO A 92 -13.16 -1.44 -15.11
C PRO A 92 -11.85 -1.06 -15.80
N PRO A 93 -11.79 -1.10 -17.14
CA PRO A 93 -10.58 -0.71 -17.86
C PRO A 93 -10.18 0.71 -17.46
N PRO A 94 -8.88 1.02 -17.32
CA PRO A 94 -8.42 2.37 -17.01
C PRO A 94 -9.00 3.39 -17.99
N ALA A 95 -9.46 4.53 -17.48
CA ALA A 95 -9.98 5.60 -18.30
C ALA A 95 -8.84 6.24 -19.11
N GLU A 96 -9.11 6.56 -20.38
CA GLU A 96 -8.21 7.36 -21.19
C GLU A 96 -8.02 8.74 -20.55
N LYS A 97 -6.77 9.19 -20.46
CA LYS A 97 -6.42 10.43 -19.74
C LYS A 97 -6.64 11.63 -20.65
N LEU A 98 -7.30 12.66 -20.10
CA LEU A 98 -7.53 13.92 -20.79
C LEU A 98 -6.19 14.63 -21.06
N SER A 99 -6.13 15.41 -22.13
CA SER A 99 -4.94 16.18 -22.49
C SER A 99 -4.62 17.29 -21.50
N ASP A 100 -5.62 17.78 -20.75
CA ASP A 100 -5.52 18.81 -19.72
C ASP A 100 -5.53 18.25 -18.29
N ALA A 101 -5.41 16.93 -18.15
CA ALA A 101 -5.42 16.23 -16.87
C ALA A 101 -4.38 16.80 -15.89
N LYS A 102 -4.79 16.94 -14.63
CA LYS A 102 -3.93 17.42 -13.56
C LYS A 102 -2.94 16.36 -13.14
N THR A 103 -1.67 16.77 -13.02
CA THR A 103 -0.59 15.88 -12.60
C THR A 103 -0.43 15.86 -11.08
N ILE A 104 -0.48 14.68 -10.48
CA ILE A 104 -0.02 14.40 -9.11
C ILE A 104 1.44 13.94 -9.24
N LEU A 105 2.39 14.69 -8.67
CA LEU A 105 3.79 14.27 -8.63
C LEU A 105 4.08 13.58 -7.30
N VAL A 106 4.45 12.30 -7.33
CA VAL A 106 4.86 11.53 -6.15
C VAL A 106 6.38 11.41 -6.12
N VAL A 107 7.03 11.82 -5.03
CA VAL A 107 8.50 11.79 -4.88
C VAL A 107 8.94 11.13 -3.58
N GLY A 108 10.09 10.44 -3.63
CA GLY A 108 10.74 9.89 -2.45
C GLY A 108 11.42 8.54 -2.68
N ASP A 109 11.45 7.71 -1.64
CA ASP A 109 12.14 6.42 -1.66
C ASP A 109 11.24 5.28 -2.21
N PHE A 110 11.58 4.03 -1.93
CA PHE A 110 10.78 2.88 -2.37
C PHE A 110 9.33 2.90 -1.84
N LEU A 111 9.07 3.54 -0.70
CA LEU A 111 7.72 3.70 -0.18
C LEU A 111 6.92 4.69 -1.03
N ALA A 112 7.54 5.78 -1.50
CA ALA A 112 6.92 6.69 -2.46
C ALA A 112 6.59 5.99 -3.78
N SER A 113 7.47 5.11 -4.28
CA SER A 113 7.14 4.29 -5.45
C SER A 113 5.88 3.45 -5.20
N GLY A 114 5.79 2.79 -4.04
CA GLY A 114 4.60 2.02 -3.67
C GLY A 114 3.33 2.86 -3.51
N LEU A 115 3.43 4.03 -2.88
CA LEU A 115 2.34 5.00 -2.79
C LEU A 115 1.87 5.46 -4.18
N GLY A 116 2.82 5.74 -5.07
CA GLY A 116 2.56 6.12 -6.45
C GLY A 116 1.78 5.06 -7.23
N ASP A 117 2.17 3.78 -7.09
CA ASP A 117 1.42 2.66 -7.66
C ASP A 117 -0.02 2.64 -7.14
N GLY A 118 -0.21 2.75 -5.82
CA GLY A 118 -1.53 2.75 -5.21
C GLY A 118 -2.40 3.95 -5.62
N LEU A 119 -1.81 5.11 -5.84
CA LEU A 119 -2.51 6.30 -6.34
C LEU A 119 -2.87 6.14 -7.82
N ALA A 120 -2.00 5.56 -8.64
CA ALA A 120 -2.29 5.26 -10.04
C ALA A 120 -3.51 4.33 -10.15
N ASP A 121 -3.60 3.31 -9.29
CA ASP A 121 -4.76 2.45 -9.18
C ASP A 121 -6.01 3.22 -8.74
N ALA A 122 -5.89 4.07 -7.71
CA ALA A 122 -7.01 4.85 -7.14
C ALA A 122 -7.62 5.86 -8.14
N PHE A 123 -6.80 6.43 -9.01
CA PHE A 123 -7.20 7.40 -10.04
C PHE A 123 -7.27 6.78 -11.45
N SER A 124 -7.25 5.45 -11.56
CA SER A 124 -7.30 4.75 -12.86
C SER A 124 -8.56 5.09 -13.66
N THR A 125 -9.69 5.29 -12.99
CA THR A 125 -10.98 5.67 -13.59
C THR A 125 -11.22 7.17 -13.66
N SER A 126 -10.28 8.00 -13.20
CA SER A 126 -10.37 9.46 -13.24
C SER A 126 -9.61 10.00 -14.46
N PRO A 127 -10.29 10.37 -15.55
CA PRO A 127 -9.62 10.76 -16.78
C PRO A 127 -8.90 12.13 -16.66
N GLY A 128 -9.37 13.01 -15.77
CA GLY A 128 -8.75 14.31 -15.47
C GLY A 128 -7.53 14.28 -14.54
N VAL A 129 -7.02 13.10 -14.18
CA VAL A 129 -5.87 12.95 -13.26
C VAL A 129 -4.82 12.00 -13.80
N VAL A 130 -3.56 12.45 -13.79
CA VAL A 130 -2.38 11.63 -14.10
C VAL A 130 -1.47 11.58 -12.89
N VAL A 131 -1.02 10.38 -12.51
CA VAL A 131 -0.03 10.19 -11.44
C VAL A 131 1.35 10.03 -12.07
N GLN A 132 2.28 10.91 -11.73
CA GLN A 132 3.68 10.86 -12.12
C GLN A 132 4.54 10.51 -10.91
N THR A 133 5.01 9.27 -10.85
CA THR A 133 5.87 8.80 -9.76
C THR A 133 7.33 8.96 -10.13
N ARG A 134 8.11 9.58 -9.26
CA ARG A 134 9.58 9.71 -9.35
C ARG A 134 10.16 9.23 -8.02
N GLY A 135 10.41 7.93 -7.92
CA GLY A 135 11.00 7.31 -6.73
C GLY A 135 12.41 6.79 -7.00
N THR A 136 13.29 6.93 -6.02
CA THR A 136 14.64 6.35 -6.04
C THR A 136 14.81 5.43 -4.84
N VAL A 137 14.87 4.12 -5.10
CA VAL A 137 14.67 3.04 -4.10
C VAL A 137 15.45 3.22 -2.80
N ALA A 138 16.76 3.41 -2.87
CA ALA A 138 17.65 3.52 -1.70
C ALA A 138 17.98 4.98 -1.32
N SER A 139 17.17 5.94 -1.78
CA SER A 139 17.40 7.35 -1.51
C SER A 139 16.78 7.81 -0.19
N GLY A 140 17.14 9.03 0.21
CA GLY A 140 16.70 9.71 1.41
C GLY A 140 17.21 11.15 1.40
N LEU A 141 16.89 11.94 2.41
CA LEU A 141 17.39 13.32 2.56
C LEU A 141 18.78 13.39 3.23
N VAL A 142 19.30 12.29 3.78
CA VAL A 142 20.63 12.23 4.39
C VAL A 142 21.74 12.14 3.34
N ARG A 143 21.69 11.13 2.46
CA ARG A 143 22.74 10.82 1.48
C ARG A 143 22.53 11.60 0.18
N GLN A 144 22.77 12.91 0.22
CA GLN A 144 22.68 13.76 -0.97
C GLN A 144 23.76 13.47 -2.03
N ASP A 145 24.83 12.77 -1.65
CA ASP A 145 25.86 12.23 -2.55
C ASP A 145 25.36 11.04 -3.37
N TYR A 146 24.41 10.26 -2.84
CA TYR A 146 23.77 9.18 -3.56
C TYR A 146 22.65 9.69 -4.49
N TYR A 147 21.74 10.50 -3.95
CA TYR A 147 20.69 11.14 -4.73
C TYR A 147 20.29 12.48 -4.12
N ASN A 148 20.55 13.57 -4.84
CA ASN A 148 20.30 14.92 -4.33
C ASN A 148 18.87 15.39 -4.63
N TRP A 149 17.92 15.00 -3.79
CA TRP A 149 16.52 15.44 -3.89
C TRP A 149 16.35 16.97 -4.00
N PRO A 150 17.02 17.80 -3.18
CA PRO A 150 16.95 19.26 -3.32
C PRO A 150 17.36 19.81 -4.69
N GLN A 151 18.32 19.17 -5.37
CA GLN A 151 18.72 19.56 -6.73
C GLN A 151 17.78 19.04 -7.82
N GLN A 152 17.20 17.85 -7.63
CA GLN A 152 16.39 17.18 -8.64
C GLN A 152 14.94 17.70 -8.67
N LEU A 153 14.34 17.94 -7.50
CA LEU A 153 12.93 18.32 -7.39
C LEU A 153 12.57 19.60 -8.18
N PRO A 154 13.34 20.71 -8.12
CA PRO A 154 13.01 21.92 -8.89
C PRO A 154 12.83 21.65 -10.38
N THR A 155 13.73 20.87 -10.98
CA THR A 155 13.67 20.47 -12.39
C THR A 155 12.40 19.68 -12.70
N MET A 156 11.99 18.76 -11.82
CA MET A 156 10.74 18.00 -11.98
C MET A 156 9.51 18.90 -11.88
N LEU A 157 9.51 19.87 -10.97
CA LEU A 157 8.42 20.84 -10.83
C LEU A 157 8.27 21.70 -12.09
N ASP A 158 9.38 22.14 -12.67
CA ASP A 158 9.40 22.96 -13.89
C ASP A 158 8.93 22.18 -15.13
N GLN A 159 9.31 20.90 -15.23
CA GLN A 159 8.96 20.04 -16.36
C GLN A 159 7.53 19.51 -16.29
N LEU A 160 7.11 19.01 -15.13
CA LEU A 160 5.84 18.31 -14.97
C LEU A 160 4.68 19.24 -14.57
N LYS A 161 4.99 20.43 -14.03
CA LYS A 161 4.01 21.42 -13.56
C LYS A 161 2.87 20.78 -12.76
N PRO A 162 3.20 20.04 -11.68
CA PRO A 162 2.19 19.27 -10.95
C PRO A 162 1.19 20.19 -10.25
N ALA A 163 -0.06 19.73 -10.18
CA ALA A 163 -1.12 20.39 -9.42
C ALA A 163 -1.00 20.12 -7.90
N VAL A 164 -0.35 19.01 -7.53
CA VAL A 164 -0.05 18.64 -6.14
C VAL A 164 1.23 17.80 -6.11
N VAL A 165 2.05 17.99 -5.08
CA VAL A 165 3.21 17.15 -4.81
C VAL A 165 2.96 16.31 -3.57
N VAL A 166 3.19 15.01 -3.68
CA VAL A 166 3.08 14.05 -2.60
C VAL A 166 4.48 13.49 -2.30
N VAL A 167 4.94 13.63 -1.06
CA VAL A 167 6.25 13.18 -0.60
C VAL A 167 6.08 11.99 0.32
N MET A 168 6.85 10.93 0.12
CA MET A 168 7.00 9.85 1.11
C MET A 168 8.45 9.37 1.11
N ILE A 169 9.20 9.77 2.14
CA ILE A 169 10.65 9.55 2.20
C ILE A 169 11.09 9.39 3.64
N GLY A 170 12.15 8.62 3.86
CA GLY A 170 12.83 8.53 5.15
C GLY A 170 13.16 7.12 5.60
N ALA A 171 12.72 6.09 4.86
CA ALA A 171 12.97 4.70 5.22
C ALA A 171 14.48 4.38 5.25
N ASN A 172 15.29 5.11 4.48
CA ASN A 172 16.73 4.94 4.40
C ASN A 172 17.54 6.00 5.19
N ASP A 173 16.88 6.96 5.83
CA ASP A 173 17.55 8.14 6.41
C ASP A 173 18.14 7.92 7.80
N ARG A 174 18.05 6.70 8.32
CA ARG A 174 18.62 6.34 9.63
C ARG A 174 20.13 6.11 9.55
N GLN A 175 20.87 7.10 9.05
CA GLN A 175 22.29 7.05 8.76
C GLN A 175 22.99 8.31 9.24
N GLN A 176 24.32 8.25 9.41
CA GLN A 176 25.13 9.40 9.76
C GLN A 176 25.02 10.50 8.69
N ILE A 177 24.87 11.76 9.11
CA ILE A 177 24.95 12.91 8.22
C ILE A 177 26.43 13.31 8.10
N ILE A 178 26.97 13.18 6.89
CA ILE A 178 28.33 13.58 6.56
C ILE A 178 28.28 14.55 5.38
N GLY A 179 29.00 15.66 5.47
CA GLY A 179 29.11 16.66 4.40
C GLY A 179 28.60 18.04 4.80
N ASN A 180 28.93 19.06 4.01
CA ASN A 180 28.64 20.48 4.30
C ASN A 180 29.12 20.92 5.70
N GLY A 181 30.27 20.40 6.15
CA GLY A 181 30.83 20.68 7.47
C GLY A 181 30.22 19.86 8.61
N LEU A 182 29.22 19.03 8.35
CA LEU A 182 28.57 18.17 9.34
C LEU A 182 29.21 16.78 9.38
N ASN A 183 29.24 16.20 10.59
CA ASN A 183 29.63 14.82 10.84
C ASN A 183 28.81 14.25 12.00
N GLU A 184 27.49 14.26 11.85
CA GLU A 184 26.55 13.96 12.93
C GLU A 184 26.11 12.50 12.88
N LYS A 185 26.25 11.79 14.00
CA LYS A 185 25.79 10.41 14.15
C LYS A 185 24.27 10.38 14.27
N TYR A 186 23.62 9.46 13.56
CA TYR A 186 22.17 9.25 13.70
C TYR A 186 21.78 9.04 15.17
N GLY A 187 20.70 9.71 15.58
CA GLY A 187 20.13 9.60 16.92
C GLY A 187 20.65 10.63 17.93
N THR A 188 21.57 11.52 17.55
CA THR A 188 21.99 12.66 18.39
C THR A 188 21.16 13.91 18.11
N ASP A 189 21.05 14.82 19.07
CA ASP A 189 20.30 16.07 18.89
C ASP A 189 20.83 16.91 17.70
N PRO A 190 22.16 17.08 17.50
CA PRO A 190 22.67 17.78 16.31
C PRO A 190 22.25 17.13 14.99
N TRP A 191 22.13 15.80 14.95
CA TRP A 191 21.65 15.09 13.77
C TRP A 191 20.19 15.43 13.48
N PHE A 192 19.32 15.42 14.50
CA PHE A 192 17.91 15.75 14.32
C PHE A 192 17.73 17.20 13.90
N LEU A 193 18.46 18.15 14.49
CA LEU A 193 18.43 19.56 14.09
C LEU A 193 18.85 19.75 12.62
N ALA A 194 19.93 19.10 12.19
CA ALA A 194 20.36 19.16 10.78
C ALA A 194 19.34 18.52 9.84
N TYR A 195 18.66 17.46 10.28
CA TYR A 195 17.66 16.77 9.49
C TYR A 195 16.34 17.57 9.41
N GLU A 196 15.92 18.21 10.49
CA GLU A 196 14.80 19.17 10.53
C GLU A 196 14.97 20.26 9.49
N GLU A 197 16.15 20.87 9.44
CA GLU A 197 16.47 21.90 8.46
C GLU A 197 16.37 21.36 7.03
N ARG A 198 16.89 20.16 6.77
CA ARG A 198 16.80 19.53 5.43
C ARG A 198 15.36 19.27 5.01
N VAL A 199 14.52 18.75 5.92
CA VAL A 199 13.10 18.51 5.66
C VAL A 199 12.38 19.83 5.36
N GLN A 200 12.60 20.85 6.19
CA GLN A 200 11.97 22.15 6.00
C GLN A 200 12.40 22.81 4.68
N GLN A 201 13.70 22.78 4.37
CA GLN A 201 14.23 23.31 3.11
C GLN A 201 13.65 22.57 1.90
N PHE A 202 13.57 21.24 1.96
CA PHE A 202 12.99 20.43 0.90
C PHE A 202 11.50 20.73 0.70
N ALA A 203 10.72 20.82 1.77
CA ALA A 203 9.31 21.20 1.72
C ALA A 203 9.10 22.61 1.12
N LYS A 204 9.96 23.58 1.48
CA LYS A 204 9.95 24.94 0.93
C LYS A 204 10.17 24.99 -0.59
N LEU A 205 10.87 24.03 -1.18
CA LEU A 205 11.03 23.97 -2.65
C LEU A 205 9.68 23.84 -3.37
N VAL A 206 8.70 23.20 -2.72
CA VAL A 206 7.33 23.05 -3.22
C VAL A 206 6.47 24.23 -2.80
N THR A 207 6.40 24.51 -1.50
CA THR A 207 5.42 25.48 -0.97
C THR A 207 5.71 26.92 -1.38
N ASN A 208 6.99 27.30 -1.57
CA ASN A 208 7.36 28.63 -2.09
C ASN A 208 6.88 28.86 -3.53
N ARG A 209 6.59 27.78 -4.27
CA ARG A 209 6.01 27.84 -5.62
C ARG A 209 4.48 27.85 -5.60
N HIS A 210 3.86 27.91 -4.41
CA HIS A 210 2.41 27.86 -4.20
C HIS A 210 1.77 26.56 -4.70
N ILE A 211 2.55 25.48 -4.78
CA ILE A 211 2.04 24.15 -5.11
C ILE A 211 1.65 23.47 -3.79
N PRO A 212 0.44 22.89 -3.68
CA PRO A 212 0.06 22.09 -2.52
C PRO A 212 1.04 20.94 -2.27
N LEU A 213 1.52 20.84 -1.03
CA LEU A 213 2.42 19.78 -0.57
C LEU A 213 1.68 18.87 0.40
N ILE A 214 1.66 17.58 0.09
CA ILE A 214 1.26 16.51 1.00
C ILE A 214 2.50 15.71 1.38
N TRP A 215 2.78 15.57 2.68
CA TRP A 215 3.84 14.71 3.19
C TRP A 215 3.24 13.52 3.93
N VAL A 216 3.52 12.33 3.44
CA VAL A 216 2.99 11.08 4.00
C VAL A 216 3.97 10.53 5.03
N GLY A 217 3.45 10.22 6.21
CA GLY A 217 4.22 9.61 7.29
C GLY A 217 4.76 8.23 6.90
N LEU A 218 5.86 7.85 7.54
CA LEU A 218 6.40 6.52 7.47
C LEU A 218 5.54 5.55 8.27
N PRO A 219 5.22 4.37 7.73
CA PRO A 219 4.47 3.35 8.45
C PRO A 219 5.41 2.52 9.35
N ALA A 220 4.83 1.71 10.25
CA ALA A 220 5.62 0.79 11.08
C ALA A 220 6.31 -0.31 10.24
N PHE A 221 7.47 -0.78 10.71
CA PHE A 221 8.31 -1.79 10.08
C PHE A 221 8.47 -3.03 10.97
N GLY A 222 8.86 -4.16 10.39
CA GLY A 222 9.08 -5.40 11.15
C GLY A 222 10.27 -5.37 12.11
N SER A 223 11.13 -4.36 12.02
CA SER A 223 12.24 -4.14 12.95
C SER A 223 11.91 -3.01 13.92
N ASP A 224 12.04 -3.27 15.21
CA ASP A 224 11.82 -2.28 16.28
C ASP A 224 12.65 -1.03 16.04
N GLN A 225 13.92 -1.19 15.66
CA GLN A 225 14.80 -0.07 15.37
C GLN A 225 14.24 0.82 14.25
N LEU A 226 13.74 0.22 13.16
CA LEU A 226 13.13 0.95 12.04
C LEU A 226 11.85 1.64 12.47
N THR A 227 11.00 0.96 13.24
CA THR A 227 9.75 1.48 13.79
C THR A 227 9.99 2.67 14.72
N GLU A 228 10.91 2.56 15.68
CA GLU A 228 11.30 3.67 16.56
C GLU A 228 11.83 4.88 15.76
N GLY A 229 12.62 4.62 14.73
CA GLY A 229 13.09 5.66 13.81
C GLY A 229 11.92 6.34 13.09
N ALA A 230 10.99 5.56 12.55
CA ALA A 230 9.81 6.07 11.86
C ALA A 230 8.95 6.96 12.77
N VAL A 231 8.72 6.58 14.03
CA VAL A 231 8.00 7.42 15.00
C VAL A 231 8.65 8.80 15.15
N LYS A 232 9.97 8.83 15.40
CA LYS A 232 10.72 10.08 15.58
C LYS A 232 10.70 10.94 14.31
N LEU A 233 10.92 10.32 13.15
CA LEU A 233 10.90 11.03 11.88
C LEU A 233 9.51 11.57 11.55
N ASN A 234 8.42 10.85 11.86
CA ASN A 234 7.06 11.32 11.63
C ASN A 234 6.70 12.56 12.44
N GLN A 235 7.08 12.61 13.72
CA GLN A 235 6.87 13.80 14.57
C GLN A 235 7.60 15.03 13.99
N LEU A 236 8.82 14.81 13.51
CA LEU A 236 9.61 15.82 12.82
C LEU A 236 8.92 16.26 11.51
N TYR A 237 8.52 15.33 10.65
CA TYR A 237 7.83 15.65 9.40
C TYR A 237 6.56 16.46 9.64
N GLN A 238 5.74 16.03 10.61
CA GLN A 238 4.52 16.73 10.96
C GLN A 238 4.78 18.20 11.34
N SER A 239 5.74 18.44 12.22
CA SER A 239 6.08 19.80 12.67
C SER A 239 6.70 20.65 11.56
N GLN A 240 7.71 20.13 10.86
CA GLN A 240 8.46 20.89 9.85
C GLN A 240 7.62 21.19 8.61
N VAL A 241 6.83 20.23 8.13
CA VAL A 241 5.98 20.40 6.93
C VAL A 241 4.83 21.37 7.22
N ALA A 242 4.18 21.24 8.39
CA ALA A 242 3.12 22.16 8.78
C ALA A 242 3.66 23.59 8.93
N SER A 243 4.88 23.78 9.44
CA SER A 243 5.51 25.10 9.61
C SER A 243 5.68 25.89 8.31
N VAL A 244 5.65 25.22 7.16
CA VAL A 244 5.82 25.82 5.83
C VAL A 244 4.58 25.72 4.94
N GLY A 245 3.42 25.39 5.54
CA GLY A 245 2.13 25.34 4.86
C GLY A 245 1.84 24.05 4.09
N GLY A 246 2.63 22.98 4.31
CA GLY A 246 2.31 21.65 3.80
C GLY A 246 1.34 20.89 4.73
N GLU A 247 0.69 19.86 4.19
CA GLU A 247 -0.20 18.96 4.94
C GLU A 247 0.53 17.65 5.24
N PHE A 248 0.62 17.27 6.52
CA PHE A 248 1.14 15.97 6.92
C PHE A 248 0.00 14.96 7.06
N ILE A 249 0.15 13.79 6.44
CA ILE A 249 -0.80 12.68 6.50
C ILE A 249 -0.19 11.56 7.33
N ASP A 250 -0.72 11.38 8.53
CA ASP A 250 -0.39 10.23 9.37
C ASP A 250 -1.10 8.99 8.84
N ILE A 251 -0.33 7.91 8.69
CA ILE A 251 -0.81 6.60 8.25
C ILE A 251 -0.53 5.50 9.28
N TRP A 252 0.04 5.86 10.43
CA TRP A 252 0.61 4.93 11.41
C TRP A 252 -0.36 3.82 11.80
N ASP A 253 -1.55 4.20 12.25
CA ASP A 253 -2.60 3.28 12.72
C ASP A 253 -3.11 2.33 11.62
N GLY A 254 -2.86 2.64 10.35
CA GLY A 254 -3.15 1.74 9.24
C GLY A 254 -2.22 0.53 9.16
N PHE A 255 -1.07 0.60 9.82
CA PHE A 255 0.02 -0.38 9.72
C PHE A 255 0.47 -0.91 11.09
N THR A 256 -0.31 -0.65 12.13
CA THR A 256 -0.12 -1.20 13.46
C THR A 256 -1.38 -1.87 13.98
N ASP A 257 -1.22 -2.68 15.03
CA ASP A 257 -2.34 -3.21 15.80
C ASP A 257 -2.82 -2.18 16.85
N GLN A 258 -3.76 -2.62 17.69
CA GLN A 258 -4.32 -1.82 18.78
C GLN A 258 -3.30 -1.39 19.86
N ASN A 259 -2.15 -2.07 19.94
CA ASN A 259 -1.06 -1.73 20.86
C ASN A 259 -0.01 -0.83 20.20
N GLY A 260 -0.19 -0.48 18.91
CA GLY A 260 0.80 0.27 18.13
C GLY A 260 1.95 -0.61 17.61
N GLU A 261 1.81 -1.94 17.67
CA GLU A 261 2.84 -2.87 17.19
C GLU A 261 2.69 -3.15 15.70
N PHE A 262 3.82 -3.46 15.04
CA PHE A 262 3.86 -3.75 13.62
C PHE A 262 2.97 -4.94 13.23
N ILE A 263 2.19 -4.78 12.15
CA ILE A 263 1.39 -5.86 11.56
C ILE A 263 1.83 -6.23 10.14
N VAL A 264 1.77 -7.53 9.85
CA VAL A 264 1.95 -8.05 8.49
C VAL A 264 0.62 -8.11 7.73
N THR A 265 -0.46 -8.37 8.45
CA THR A 265 -1.83 -8.52 7.95
C THR A 265 -2.73 -7.52 8.66
N GLY A 266 -3.57 -6.82 7.91
CA GLY A 266 -4.53 -5.87 8.44
C GLY A 266 -5.68 -5.63 7.46
N SER A 267 -6.61 -4.76 7.84
CA SER A 267 -7.73 -4.39 6.96
C SER A 267 -7.24 -3.65 5.72
N ASP A 268 -7.75 -4.02 4.56
CA ASP A 268 -7.63 -3.26 3.31
C ASP A 268 -8.58 -2.05 3.29
N ILE A 269 -8.69 -1.38 2.14
CA ILE A 269 -9.58 -0.23 1.95
C ILE A 269 -11.08 -0.59 2.07
N ASN A 270 -11.42 -1.87 1.99
CA ASN A 270 -12.79 -2.41 2.10
C ASN A 270 -13.05 -3.04 3.48
N GLY A 271 -12.08 -2.96 4.40
CA GLY A 271 -12.16 -3.59 5.72
C GLY A 271 -11.75 -5.07 5.78
N GLN A 272 -11.42 -5.70 4.65
CA GLN A 272 -11.05 -7.12 4.58
C GLN A 272 -9.63 -7.36 5.09
N GLN A 273 -9.42 -8.45 5.86
CA GLN A 273 -8.09 -8.81 6.34
C GLN A 273 -7.23 -9.34 5.20
N VAL A 274 -6.18 -8.60 4.86
CA VAL A 274 -5.22 -8.94 3.80
C VAL A 274 -3.80 -8.69 4.27
N ARG A 275 -2.85 -9.32 3.60
CA ARG A 275 -1.43 -9.08 3.85
C ARG A 275 -1.03 -7.71 3.31
N LEU A 276 -0.59 -6.80 4.18
CA LEU A 276 -0.17 -5.44 3.84
C LEU A 276 1.36 -5.33 3.64
N ARG A 277 2.12 -6.21 4.29
CA ARG A 277 3.60 -6.24 4.25
C ARG A 277 4.14 -7.51 3.64
N THR A 278 5.27 -7.42 2.96
CA THR A 278 6.05 -8.59 2.54
C THR A 278 6.71 -9.30 3.73
N ALA A 279 7.32 -10.45 3.49
CA ALA A 279 7.89 -11.29 4.56
C ALA A 279 9.13 -10.70 5.22
N ASP A 280 9.78 -9.73 4.57
CA ASP A 280 10.90 -8.97 5.10
C ASP A 280 10.49 -7.90 6.15
N GLY A 281 9.19 -7.64 6.32
CA GLY A 281 8.68 -6.61 7.22
C GLY A 281 8.95 -5.18 6.76
N VAL A 282 9.39 -4.96 5.52
CA VAL A 282 9.76 -3.64 4.99
C VAL A 282 8.87 -3.26 3.81
N ASN A 283 8.85 -4.08 2.76
CA ASN A 283 8.13 -3.73 1.55
C ASN A 283 6.60 -3.87 1.71
N LEU A 284 5.87 -3.09 0.92
CA LEU A 284 4.41 -3.13 0.86
C LEU A 284 3.96 -4.13 -0.21
N THR A 285 2.91 -4.89 0.08
CA THR A 285 2.18 -5.65 -0.94
C THR A 285 1.32 -4.70 -1.78
N ALA A 286 0.71 -5.18 -2.87
CA ALA A 286 -0.25 -4.39 -3.65
C ALA A 286 -1.39 -3.82 -2.77
N ALA A 287 -1.94 -4.62 -1.86
CA ALA A 287 -2.95 -4.15 -0.92
C ALA A 287 -2.41 -3.11 0.06
N GLY A 288 -1.18 -3.28 0.56
CA GLY A 288 -0.50 -2.29 1.39
C GLY A 288 -0.31 -0.96 0.67
N LYS A 289 0.17 -0.99 -0.56
CA LYS A 289 0.34 0.18 -1.44
C LYS A 289 -0.99 0.92 -1.66
N ARG A 290 -2.06 0.19 -2.00
CA ARG A 290 -3.40 0.76 -2.17
C ARG A 290 -3.95 1.37 -0.89
N LYS A 291 -3.65 0.76 0.27
CA LYS A 291 -4.02 1.30 1.59
C LYS A 291 -3.26 2.59 1.91
N VAL A 292 -1.96 2.69 1.66
CA VAL A 292 -1.22 3.96 1.82
C VAL A 292 -1.85 5.04 0.94
N ALA A 293 -2.12 4.73 -0.33
CA ALA A 293 -2.76 5.67 -1.24
C ALA A 293 -4.15 6.13 -0.79
N PHE A 294 -4.92 5.26 -0.13
CA PHE A 294 -6.24 5.59 0.39
C PHE A 294 -6.22 6.74 1.41
N TYR A 295 -5.21 6.82 2.28
CA TYR A 295 -5.06 7.94 3.22
C TYR A 295 -4.84 9.28 2.49
N VAL A 296 -4.16 9.24 1.35
CA VAL A 296 -3.82 10.43 0.54
C VAL A 296 -4.94 10.81 -0.43
N GLU A 297 -5.78 9.85 -0.80
CA GLU A 297 -6.80 9.99 -1.83
C GLU A 297 -7.77 11.14 -1.53
N LYS A 298 -8.33 11.19 -0.31
CA LYS A 298 -9.28 12.24 0.08
C LYS A 298 -8.65 13.65 0.06
N PRO A 299 -7.48 13.90 0.69
CA PRO A 299 -6.78 15.18 0.57
C PRO A 299 -6.51 15.59 -0.88
N VAL A 300 -6.04 14.67 -1.73
CA VAL A 300 -5.76 14.97 -3.14
C VAL A 300 -7.04 15.29 -3.92
N ARG A 301 -8.11 14.51 -3.75
CA ARG A 301 -9.42 14.80 -4.38
C ARG A 301 -9.94 16.18 -3.99
N ARG A 302 -9.78 16.57 -2.72
CA ARG A 302 -10.14 17.91 -2.23
C ARG A 302 -9.35 19.02 -2.93
N LEU A 303 -8.06 18.81 -3.20
CA LEU A 303 -7.21 19.79 -3.88
C LEU A 303 -7.47 19.88 -5.39
N LEU A 304 -7.79 18.76 -6.03
CA LEU A 304 -8.02 18.69 -7.48
C LEU A 304 -9.47 19.03 -7.88
N GLY A 305 -10.43 18.95 -6.95
CA GLY A 305 -11.83 19.25 -7.20
C GLY A 305 -12.44 18.31 -8.26
N ASP A 306 -13.25 18.86 -9.15
CA ASP A 306 -14.02 18.10 -10.15
C ASP A 306 -13.13 17.30 -11.12
N GLN A 307 -11.87 17.71 -11.32
CA GLN A 307 -10.89 17.00 -12.15
C GLN A 307 -10.58 15.59 -11.65
N ALA A 308 -10.74 15.37 -10.34
CA ALA A 308 -10.59 14.06 -9.74
C ALA A 308 -11.83 13.16 -9.89
N SER A 309 -12.95 13.69 -10.38
CA SER A 309 -14.18 12.91 -10.55
C SER A 309 -14.03 11.91 -11.71
N PRO A 310 -14.47 10.64 -11.54
CA PRO A 310 -14.54 9.70 -12.66
C PRO A 310 -15.56 10.13 -13.72
N ASP A 311 -16.54 10.98 -13.38
CA ASP A 311 -17.62 11.40 -14.29
C ASP A 311 -17.31 12.67 -15.11
N ILE A 312 -16.11 13.24 -15.02
CA ILE A 312 -15.79 14.53 -15.69
C ILE A 312 -15.99 14.50 -17.21
N THR A 313 -15.75 13.35 -17.87
CA THR A 313 -15.99 13.19 -19.32
C THR A 313 -17.47 13.29 -19.71
N ARG A 314 -18.42 13.09 -18.78
CA ARG A 314 -19.85 13.27 -19.02
C ARG A 314 -20.28 14.74 -19.08
N LEU A 315 -19.49 15.65 -18.51
CA LEU A 315 -19.78 17.09 -18.50
C LEU A 315 -19.16 17.81 -19.71
N ASP A 316 -17.99 17.36 -20.19
CA ASP A 316 -17.25 18.00 -21.28
C ASP A 316 -17.58 17.49 -22.68
N THR A 317 -18.31 16.38 -22.82
CA THR A 317 -18.82 16.01 -24.15
C THR A 317 -19.94 16.98 -24.50
N GLY A 318 -19.63 17.94 -25.39
CA GLY A 318 -20.57 18.84 -26.07
C GLY A 318 -21.60 18.14 -26.97
N ASN A 319 -22.00 16.93 -26.59
CA ASN A 319 -23.17 16.25 -27.08
C ASN A 319 -24.36 16.82 -26.26
N PRO A 320 -25.18 17.74 -26.79
CA PRO A 320 -26.48 17.95 -26.19
C PRO A 320 -27.12 16.57 -26.16
N LEU A 321 -27.46 16.10 -24.97
CA LEU A 321 -28.20 14.86 -24.76
C LEU A 321 -29.21 14.74 -25.89
N ALA A 322 -29.10 13.68 -26.71
CA ALA A 322 -30.27 13.24 -27.44
C ALA A 322 -31.36 13.11 -26.38
N PRO A 323 -32.55 13.70 -26.56
CA PRO A 323 -33.61 13.61 -25.58
C PRO A 323 -34.11 12.17 -25.64
N GLU A 324 -33.39 11.25 -25.00
CA GLU A 324 -33.98 10.05 -24.51
C GLU A 324 -34.98 10.53 -23.47
N GLN A 325 -36.24 10.49 -23.87
CA GLN A 325 -37.39 10.75 -23.03
C GLN A 325 -37.35 9.72 -21.90
N ALA A 326 -36.53 9.97 -20.89
CA ALA A 326 -36.76 9.46 -19.55
C ALA A 326 -38.06 10.14 -19.11
N ASN A 327 -39.13 9.38 -19.23
CA ASN A 327 -40.47 9.72 -18.77
C ASN A 327 -40.46 9.80 -17.23
N LEU A 328 -39.83 10.86 -16.72
CA LEU A 328 -39.80 11.25 -15.32
C LEU A 328 -40.68 12.50 -15.18
N PRO A 329 -41.67 12.50 -14.28
CA PRO A 329 -42.56 13.65 -14.11
C PRO A 329 -41.77 14.89 -13.68
N ALA A 330 -42.10 16.03 -14.28
CA ALA A 330 -41.44 17.30 -14.10
C ALA A 330 -41.38 17.70 -12.61
N THR A 331 -40.18 17.76 -12.05
CA THR A 331 -39.94 18.36 -10.74
C THR A 331 -39.53 19.81 -10.97
N GLU A 332 -40.33 20.73 -10.43
CA GLU A 332 -40.08 22.16 -10.37
C GLU A 332 -38.73 22.49 -9.71
N THR A 333 -38.20 23.62 -10.13
CA THR A 333 -36.93 24.21 -9.74
C THR A 333 -36.81 24.36 -8.21
N GLU A 334 -36.09 23.47 -7.54
CA GLU A 334 -35.79 23.67 -6.11
C GLU A 334 -34.74 24.77 -5.92
N LYS A 335 -35.21 25.94 -5.48
CA LYS A 335 -34.40 26.91 -4.76
C LYS A 335 -33.82 26.23 -3.52
N ILE A 336 -32.50 26.15 -3.45
CA ILE A 336 -31.75 25.83 -2.24
C ILE A 336 -32.23 26.77 -1.13
N THR A 337 -33.03 26.24 -0.21
CA THR A 337 -33.41 26.92 1.03
C THR A 337 -32.79 26.15 2.17
N ARG A 338 -31.77 26.77 2.76
CA ARG A 338 -31.07 26.39 3.99
C ARG A 338 -31.98 25.65 4.97
N THR A 339 -31.62 24.43 5.33
CA THR A 339 -32.29 23.68 6.40
C THR A 339 -32.13 24.45 7.71
N GLN A 340 -33.24 24.92 8.27
CA GLN A 340 -33.25 25.56 9.59
C GLN A 340 -33.05 24.49 10.67
N PRO A 341 -32.34 24.80 11.77
CA PRO A 341 -32.03 23.82 12.80
C PRO A 341 -33.32 23.38 13.51
N MET A 342 -33.54 22.06 13.54
CA MET A 342 -34.60 21.41 14.31
C MET A 342 -34.31 21.55 15.80
N SER A 343 -35.29 22.02 16.57
CA SER A 343 -35.22 22.00 18.03
C SER A 343 -35.43 20.55 18.52
N ILE A 344 -34.50 20.06 19.35
CA ILE A 344 -34.55 18.71 19.94
C ILE A 344 -35.56 18.60 21.11
N SER A 345 -36.22 19.71 21.46
CA SER A 345 -37.06 19.82 22.66
C SER A 345 -38.57 19.77 22.38
N ASP A 346 -39.01 19.42 21.16
CA ASP A 346 -40.43 19.29 20.83
C ASP A 346 -40.87 17.81 20.83
N PRO A 347 -41.72 17.36 21.77
CA PRO A 347 -42.10 15.96 21.91
C PRO A 347 -43.05 15.43 20.81
N ASN A 348 -43.58 16.27 19.92
CA ASN A 348 -44.52 15.80 18.89
C ASN A 348 -43.89 15.47 17.53
N LEU A 349 -42.63 15.84 17.23
CA LEU A 349 -41.89 15.46 16.00
C LEU A 349 -42.74 15.39 14.70
N ASP A 350 -43.73 16.25 14.53
CA ASP A 350 -44.67 16.22 13.39
C ASP A 350 -44.24 17.17 12.28
N GLY A 351 -43.66 18.33 12.63
CA GLY A 351 -42.88 19.21 11.75
C GLY A 351 -43.42 19.54 10.35
N GLY A 352 -44.70 19.30 10.03
CA GLY A 352 -45.13 19.42 8.64
C GLY A 352 -46.45 18.75 8.31
N SER A 353 -47.55 19.21 8.89
CA SER A 353 -48.88 18.78 8.43
C SER A 353 -49.51 19.70 7.37
N GLN A 354 -48.95 20.89 7.07
CA GLN A 354 -49.50 21.72 5.99
C GLN A 354 -48.54 22.74 5.37
N LEU A 355 -48.37 22.68 4.05
CA LEU A 355 -47.81 23.75 3.22
C LEU A 355 -48.91 24.79 2.91
N LEU A 356 -48.53 26.07 2.90
CA LEU A 356 -49.46 27.16 2.58
C LEU A 356 -49.89 27.07 1.10
N GLY A 357 -51.10 26.54 0.85
CA GLY A 357 -51.72 26.46 -0.47
C GLY A 357 -52.34 25.11 -0.88
N GLY A 358 -52.18 24.04 -0.09
CA GLY A 358 -52.73 22.72 -0.42
C GLY A 358 -54.03 22.37 0.31
N THR A 359 -55.07 21.93 -0.43
CA THR A 359 -56.23 21.23 0.15
C THR A 359 -55.85 19.81 0.54
N PRO A 360 -56.25 19.30 1.72
CA PRO A 360 -55.84 17.99 2.20
C PRO A 360 -56.38 16.85 1.32
N ALA A 361 -55.56 15.82 1.08
CA ALA A 361 -56.05 14.57 0.52
C ALA A 361 -56.96 13.86 1.54
N PRO A 362 -58.01 13.14 1.10
CA PRO A 362 -58.87 12.37 2.01
C PRO A 362 -58.05 11.32 2.76
N ALA A 363 -58.30 11.19 4.06
CA ALA A 363 -57.65 10.16 4.88
C ALA A 363 -57.98 8.76 4.35
N PRO A 364 -57.02 7.82 4.35
CA PRO A 364 -57.28 6.43 3.97
C PRO A 364 -58.31 5.81 4.91
N ALA A 365 -59.28 5.08 4.35
CA ALA A 365 -60.39 4.48 5.10
C ALA A 365 -59.96 3.28 5.99
N THR A 366 -58.70 2.83 5.87
CA THR A 366 -58.14 1.72 6.64
C THR A 366 -57.08 2.21 7.61
N PRO A 367 -57.24 1.99 8.93
CA PRO A 367 -56.25 2.37 9.94
C PRO A 367 -54.91 1.69 9.68
N SER A 368 -53.81 2.43 9.84
CA SER A 368 -52.47 1.83 9.73
C SER A 368 -52.19 0.91 10.92
N PRO A 369 -51.23 -0.03 10.81
CA PRO A 369 -50.81 -0.87 11.94
C PRO A 369 -50.34 -0.06 13.16
N ARG A 370 -49.83 1.16 12.94
CA ARG A 370 -49.46 2.08 14.02
C ARG A 370 -50.70 2.64 14.72
N ASP A 371 -51.74 2.99 13.96
CA ASP A 371 -53.00 3.52 14.51
C ASP A 371 -53.74 2.45 15.32
N LEU A 372 -53.76 1.20 14.83
CA LEU A 372 -54.32 0.07 15.58
C LEU A 372 -53.59 -0.18 16.91
N LEU A 373 -52.27 0.03 16.93
CA LEU A 373 -51.48 -0.11 18.15
C LEU A 373 -51.72 1.04 19.14
N VAL A 374 -51.77 2.28 18.66
CA VAL A 374 -51.91 3.47 19.50
C VAL A 374 -53.34 3.63 20.02
N GLU A 375 -54.34 3.42 19.18
CA GLU A 375 -55.74 3.64 19.56
C GLU A 375 -56.40 2.41 20.20
N LYS A 376 -56.09 1.21 19.68
CA LYS A 376 -56.75 -0.05 20.11
C LYS A 376 -55.83 -0.98 20.89
N GLY A 377 -54.55 -0.65 21.04
CA GLY A 377 -53.57 -1.54 21.69
C GLY A 377 -53.30 -2.83 20.93
N GLN A 378 -53.67 -2.92 19.65
CA GLN A 378 -53.57 -4.14 18.84
C GLN A 378 -52.30 -4.13 18.01
N MET A 379 -51.46 -5.15 18.19
CA MET A 379 -50.31 -5.42 17.32
C MET A 379 -50.71 -6.36 16.18
N ALA A 380 -50.18 -6.12 14.98
CA ALA A 380 -50.28 -7.09 13.89
C ALA A 380 -49.58 -8.41 14.30
N PRO A 381 -50.08 -9.57 13.84
CA PRO A 381 -49.47 -10.86 14.16
C PRO A 381 -48.00 -10.89 13.70
N ALA A 382 -47.13 -11.47 14.53
CA ALA A 382 -45.70 -11.57 14.25
C ALA A 382 -45.45 -12.38 12.96
N PRO A 383 -44.50 -11.95 12.10
CA PRO A 383 -44.10 -12.71 10.92
C PRO A 383 -43.58 -14.12 11.28
N THR A 384 -43.88 -15.10 10.43
CA THR A 384 -43.48 -16.49 10.66
C THR A 384 -41.96 -16.63 10.78
N GLY A 385 -41.48 -17.26 11.87
CA GLY A 385 -40.07 -17.56 12.08
C GLY A 385 -39.25 -16.46 12.78
N ARG A 386 -39.90 -15.38 13.21
CA ARG A 386 -39.28 -14.38 14.10
C ARG A 386 -39.29 -14.85 15.56
N VAL A 387 -38.40 -14.28 16.38
CA VAL A 387 -38.19 -14.69 17.79
C VAL A 387 -39.39 -14.45 18.73
N ASP A 388 -40.34 -13.61 18.32
CA ASP A 388 -41.60 -13.28 19.00
C ASP A 388 -42.82 -13.99 18.37
N ASP A 389 -42.60 -14.91 17.43
CA ASP A 389 -43.66 -15.78 16.92
C ASP A 389 -43.82 -17.02 17.80
N TYR A 390 -44.70 -16.94 18.79
CA TYR A 390 -44.97 -18.02 19.75
C TYR A 390 -45.95 -19.09 19.24
N ARG A 391 -46.26 -19.12 17.94
CA ARG A 391 -47.16 -20.14 17.36
C ARG A 391 -46.49 -21.51 17.40
N LEU A 392 -47.21 -22.52 17.92
CA LEU A 392 -46.75 -23.91 17.95
C LEU A 392 -46.68 -24.48 16.51
N PRO A 393 -45.66 -25.27 16.16
CA PRO A 393 -45.57 -25.88 14.84
C PRO A 393 -46.79 -26.77 14.57
N GLY A 394 -47.57 -26.44 13.53
CA GLY A 394 -48.70 -27.26 13.07
C GLY A 394 -50.09 -26.60 13.11
N THR A 395 -50.21 -25.37 13.60
CA THR A 395 -51.49 -24.62 13.53
C THR A 395 -51.53 -23.77 12.26
N ALA A 396 -52.40 -24.12 11.30
CA ALA A 396 -52.62 -23.32 10.09
C ALA A 396 -53.23 -21.94 10.44
N PRO A 397 -52.88 -20.86 9.72
CA PRO A 397 -53.43 -19.53 9.99
C PRO A 397 -54.95 -19.51 9.71
N PRO A 398 -55.75 -18.81 10.53
CA PRO A 398 -57.16 -18.62 10.21
C PRO A 398 -57.29 -17.82 8.92
N THR A 399 -58.01 -18.37 7.95
CA THR A 399 -58.39 -17.70 6.71
C THR A 399 -59.26 -16.50 7.08
N THR A 400 -58.71 -15.29 7.00
CA THR A 400 -59.50 -14.06 7.10
C THR A 400 -60.37 -13.97 5.86
N ALA A 401 -61.67 -14.26 6.04
CA ALA A 401 -62.71 -13.91 5.08
C ALA A 401 -62.82 -12.38 5.02
N THR A 402 -62.57 -11.83 3.84
CA THR A 402 -62.80 -10.42 3.51
C THR A 402 -64.31 -10.16 3.40
N PRO A 403 -64.89 -9.16 4.09
CA PRO A 403 -66.12 -8.54 3.64
C PRO A 403 -65.89 -7.61 2.44
#